data_AF-A0A1B1I3I9-F1
#
_entry.id   AF-A0A1B1I3I9-F1
#
_cell.length_a   1.000
_cell.length_b   1.000
_cell.length_c   1.000
_cell.angle_alpha   90.00
_cell.angle_beta   90.00
_cell.angle_gamma   90.00
#
_symmetry.space_group_name_H-M   'P 1'
#
loop_
_entity.id
_entity.type
_entity.pdbx_description
1 polymer ?
#
loop_
_entity_poly.entity_id
_entity_poly.type
_entity_poly.pdbx_seq_one_letter_code
_entity_poly.pdbx_strand_id
1 'polypeptide(L)'
;MSELRHRITILRPVTETDDEGNILSSSVQELSKAWALVLPFAAKISDGYAEKVQEVDYRIVIRYRMDVRVTDRIRWGDKTLTPIAPPYPLGGKKQWLMMECRELVEDG
;
A
#
# COMPACT_ATOMS: atom_id res chain seq x y z
N MET A 1 -9.34 -0.09 19.53
CA MET A 1 -7.95 -0.07 19.01
C MET A 1 -7.43 1.35 19.23
N SER A 2 -6.67 1.58 20.31
CA SER A 2 -6.11 2.89 20.69
C SER A 2 -4.74 3.16 20.04
N GLU A 3 -4.42 2.43 18.97
CA GLU A 3 -3.06 2.27 18.45
C GLU A 3 -2.87 2.84 17.04
N LEU A 4 -3.86 3.56 16.50
CA LEU A 4 -3.70 4.25 15.21
C LEU A 4 -2.80 5.50 15.37
N ARG A 5 -1.48 5.31 15.37
CA ARG A 5 -0.48 6.35 15.68
C ARG A 5 0.26 6.88 14.46
N HIS A 6 0.12 6.24 13.31
CA HIS A 6 0.80 6.64 12.08
C HIS A 6 -0.14 7.37 11.15
N ARG A 7 0.40 8.31 10.37
CA ARG A 7 -0.32 8.96 9.28
C ARG A 7 0.10 8.32 7.97
N ILE A 8 -0.87 7.85 7.19
CA ILE A 8 -0.65 7.33 5.85
C ILE A 8 -1.45 8.16 4.83
N THR A 9 -1.00 8.11 3.58
CA THR A 9 -1.71 8.66 2.43
C THR A 9 -2.01 7.53 1.46
N ILE A 10 -3.27 7.40 1.05
CA ILE A 10 -3.71 6.44 0.04
C ILE A 10 -3.63 7.15 -1.32
N LEU A 11 -2.90 6.54 -2.24
CA LEU A 11 -2.61 7.04 -3.57
C LEU A 11 -3.23 6.09 -4.60
N ARG A 12 -3.85 6.63 -5.66
CA ARG A 12 -4.39 5.84 -6.75
C ARG A 12 -3.60 6.10 -8.02
N PRO A 13 -2.92 5.09 -8.59
CA PRO A 13 -2.47 5.16 -9.98
C PRO A 13 -3.68 5.33 -10.89
N VAL A 14 -3.64 6.34 -11.75
CA VAL A 14 -4.66 6.61 -12.77
C VAL A 14 -3.97 6.54 -14.11
N THR A 15 -4.45 5.64 -14.95
CA THR A 15 -4.01 5.50 -16.34
C THR A 15 -5.15 5.97 -17.23
N GLU A 16 -4.86 6.92 -18.10
CA GLU A 16 -5.77 7.38 -19.13
C GLU A 16 -5.42 6.64 -20.42
N THR A 17 -6.42 6.07 -21.08
CA THR A 17 -6.25 5.35 -22.34
C THR A 17 -7.11 5.95 -23.44
N ASP A 18 -6.65 5.85 -24.69
CA ASP A 18 -7.48 6.17 -25.85
C ASP A 18 -8.51 5.05 -26.13
N ASP A 19 -9.27 5.21 -27.22
CA ASP A 19 -10.30 4.25 -27.66
C ASP A 19 -9.67 2.90 -28.09
N GLU A 20 -8.40 2.89 -28.48
CA GLU A 20 -7.64 1.70 -28.87
C GLU A 20 -6.96 1.01 -27.68
N GLY A 21 -7.06 1.58 -26.47
CA GLY A 21 -6.47 1.06 -25.24
C GLY A 21 -5.00 1.43 -25.03
N ASN A 22 -4.43 2.33 -25.84
CA ASN A 22 -3.07 2.82 -25.65
C ASN A 22 -3.02 3.78 -24.45
N ILE A 23 -1.94 3.71 -23.68
CA ILE A 23 -1.74 4.60 -22.52
C ILE A 23 -1.41 6.01 -23.03
N LEU A 24 -2.30 6.96 -22.78
CA LEU A 24 -2.11 8.38 -23.06
C LEU A 24 -1.33 9.06 -21.93
N SER A 25 -1.67 8.73 -20.69
CA SER A 25 -0.99 9.29 -19.52
C SER A 25 -1.09 8.35 -18.32
N SER A 26 -0.14 8.50 -17.40
CA SER A 26 -0.14 7.81 -16.10
C SER A 26 0.20 8.80 -15.02
N SER A 27 -0.69 8.95 -14.05
CA SER A 27 -0.54 9.86 -12.92
C SER A 27 -0.86 9.14 -11.61
N VAL A 28 -0.49 9.76 -10.50
CA VAL A 28 -0.82 9.26 -9.16
C VAL A 28 -1.65 10.31 -8.44
N GLN A 29 -2.88 9.96 -8.09
CA GLN A 29 -3.81 10.82 -7.39
C GLN A 29 -3.78 10.54 -5.88
N GLU A 30 -3.71 11.59 -5.05
CA GLU A 30 -3.97 11.45 -3.61
C GLU A 30 -5.48 11.27 -3.38
N LEU A 31 -5.90 10.12 -2.84
CA LEU A 31 -7.30 9.88 -2.51
C LEU A 31 -7.66 10.45 -1.15
N SER A 32 -6.85 10.16 -0.13
CA SER A 32 -7.12 10.58 1.26
C SER A 32 -5.97 10.26 2.20
N LYS A 33 -6.00 10.88 3.38
CA LYS A 33 -5.09 10.60 4.50
C LYS A 33 -5.83 9.90 5.64
N ALA A 34 -5.19 8.93 6.28
CA ALA A 34 -5.78 8.16 7.37
C ALA A 34 -4.81 7.99 8.54
N TRP A 35 -5.38 7.87 9.75
CA TRP A 35 -4.64 7.33 10.89
C TRP A 35 -4.59 5.80 10.77
N ALA A 36 -3.41 5.23 11.03
CA ALA A 36 -3.11 3.83 10.82
C ALA A 36 -2.28 3.24 11.97
N LEU A 37 -2.45 1.94 12.18
CA LEU A 37 -1.48 1.08 12.85
C LEU A 37 -0.69 0.37 11.73
N VAL A 38 0.64 0.43 11.78
CA VAL A 38 1.54 -0.16 10.78
C VAL A 38 2.46 -1.14 11.50
N LEU A 39 2.42 -2.41 11.10
CA LEU A 39 3.16 -3.49 11.74
C LEU A 39 3.96 -4.27 10.68
N PRO A 40 5.30 -4.29 10.72
CA PRO A 40 6.07 -5.21 9.89
C PRO A 40 5.80 -6.65 10.33
N PHE A 41 5.71 -7.59 9.40
CA PHE A 41 5.48 -9.02 9.74
C PHE A 41 6.35 -10.02 8.98
N ALA A 42 6.99 -9.63 7.88
CA ALA A 42 7.99 -10.44 7.19
C ALA A 42 9.05 -9.55 6.54
N ALA A 43 10.29 -10.03 6.50
CA ALA A 43 11.38 -9.40 5.76
C ALA A 43 12.13 -10.47 4.97
N LYS A 44 12.41 -10.19 3.70
CA LYS A 44 13.17 -11.07 2.80
C LYS A 44 14.32 -10.30 2.19
N ILE A 45 15.51 -10.89 2.23
CA ILE A 45 16.73 -10.33 1.67
C ILE A 45 17.19 -11.31 0.59
N SER A 46 17.40 -10.83 -0.64
CA SER A 46 17.97 -11.62 -1.73
C SER A 46 19.28 -10.98 -2.16
N ASP A 47 20.39 -11.73 -2.03
CA ASP A 47 21.75 -11.33 -2.39
C ASP A 47 22.12 -12.02 -3.71
N GLY A 48 21.66 -11.45 -4.82
CA GLY A 48 21.95 -11.93 -6.17
C GLY A 48 23.12 -11.16 -6.79
N TYR A 49 23.79 -11.74 -7.79
CA TYR A 49 25.01 -11.23 -8.42
C TYR A 49 24.89 -9.85 -9.13
N ALA A 50 23.73 -9.19 -9.08
CA ALA A 50 23.51 -7.91 -9.76
C ALA A 50 22.74 -6.86 -8.93
N GLU A 51 21.91 -7.22 -7.95
CA GLU A 51 21.15 -6.26 -7.14
C GLU A 51 20.73 -6.85 -5.79
N LYS A 52 20.89 -6.07 -4.72
CA LYS A 52 20.41 -6.43 -3.38
C LYS A 52 18.97 -5.95 -3.24
N VAL A 53 18.02 -6.88 -3.31
CA VAL A 53 16.60 -6.58 -3.11
C VAL A 53 16.22 -6.90 -1.67
N GLN A 54 15.72 -5.88 -0.95
CA GLN A 54 15.09 -6.07 0.35
C GLN A 54 13.58 -5.82 0.24
N GLU A 55 12.81 -6.85 0.58
CA GLU A 55 11.34 -6.80 0.64
C GLU A 55 10.91 -6.81 2.11
N VAL A 56 10.09 -5.85 2.52
CA VAL A 56 9.48 -5.83 3.86
C VAL A 56 7.96 -5.80 3.72
N ASP A 57 7.30 -6.79 4.29
CA ASP A 57 5.84 -6.88 4.29
C ASP A 57 5.26 -6.30 5.60
N TYR A 58 4.21 -5.49 5.46
CA TYR A 58 3.54 -4.76 6.51
C TYR A 58 2.05 -5.08 6.54
N ARG A 59 1.50 -5.18 7.75
CA ARG A 59 0.06 -5.11 8.02
C ARG A 59 -0.29 -3.69 8.43
N ILE A 60 -1.19 -3.09 7.68
CA ILE A 60 -1.69 -1.74 7.92
C ILE A 60 -3.16 -1.84 8.29
N VAL A 61 -3.51 -1.31 9.45
CA VAL A 61 -4.89 -1.26 9.94
C VAL A 61 -5.36 0.17 9.99
N ILE A 62 -6.49 0.44 9.35
CA ILE A 62 -7.18 1.74 9.37
C ILE A 62 -8.64 1.56 9.77
N ARG A 63 -9.37 2.67 9.97
CA ARG A 63 -10.83 2.63 10.07
C ARG A 63 -11.43 2.04 8.79
N TYR A 64 -12.46 1.22 8.95
CA TYR A 64 -13.11 0.58 7.82
C TYR A 64 -13.59 1.59 6.77
N ARG A 65 -13.35 1.26 5.50
CA ARG A 65 -13.81 1.97 4.30
C ARG A 65 -13.80 1.00 3.12
N MET A 66 -14.52 1.34 2.06
CA MET A 66 -14.72 0.44 0.91
C MET A 66 -14.03 0.92 -0.38
N ASP A 67 -13.48 2.13 -0.38
CA ASP A 67 -12.94 2.77 -1.58
C ASP A 67 -11.44 2.50 -1.80
N VAL A 68 -10.79 1.71 -0.94
CA VAL A 68 -9.39 1.28 -1.09
C VAL A 68 -9.31 0.00 -1.93
N ARG A 69 -8.40 -0.01 -2.90
CA ARG A 69 -8.20 -1.08 -3.88
C ARG A 69 -6.80 -1.70 -3.73
N VAL A 70 -6.66 -2.93 -4.23
CA VAL A 70 -5.35 -3.61 -4.29
C VAL A 70 -4.35 -2.88 -5.21
N THR A 71 -4.84 -2.12 -6.19
CA THR A 71 -4.02 -1.34 -7.13
C THR A 71 -3.60 0.02 -6.57
N ASP A 72 -4.12 0.44 -5.41
CA ASP A 72 -3.70 1.67 -4.77
C ASP A 72 -2.27 1.52 -4.23
N ARG A 73 -1.62 2.64 -3.91
CA ARG A 73 -0.34 2.68 -3.19
C ARG A 73 -0.54 3.37 -1.84
N ILE A 74 0.23 2.95 -0.85
CA ILE A 74 0.20 3.54 0.49
C ILE A 74 1.51 4.27 0.74
N ARG A 75 1.45 5.59 0.89
CA ARG A 75 2.60 6.39 1.30
C ARG A 75 2.61 6.52 2.82
N TRP A 76 3.72 6.13 3.43
CA TRP A 76 3.97 6.21 4.87
C TRP A 76 5.37 6.77 5.13
N GLY A 77 5.44 8.04 5.53
CA GLY A 77 6.71 8.78 5.57
C GLY A 77 7.31 8.87 4.17
N ASP A 78 8.54 8.38 4.04
CA ASP A 78 9.27 8.30 2.76
C ASP A 78 9.00 6.99 2.00
N LYS A 79 8.34 6.02 2.65
CA LYS A 79 8.08 4.70 2.07
C LYS A 79 6.84 4.74 1.19
N THR A 80 6.92 4.06 0.05
CA THR A 80 5.76 3.73 -0.79
C THR A 80 5.54 2.23 -0.75
N LEU A 81 4.36 1.82 -0.27
CA LEU A 81 4.00 0.42 -0.08
C LEU A 81 2.93 0.03 -1.09
N THR A 82 3.04 -1.18 -1.63
CA THR A 82 2.08 -1.74 -2.60
C THR A 82 1.28 -2.85 -1.93
N PRO A 83 -0.07 -2.81 -1.92
CA PRO A 83 -0.89 -3.91 -1.45
C PRO A 83 -0.57 -5.20 -2.21
N ILE A 84 -0.37 -6.30 -1.49
CA ILE A 84 -0.10 -7.64 -2.04
C ILE A 84 -1.35 -8.52 -2.06
N ALA A 85 -2.44 -8.05 -1.45
CA ALA A 85 -3.75 -8.71 -1.44
C ALA A 85 -4.88 -7.65 -1.36
N PRO A 86 -6.11 -7.98 -1.78
CA PRO A 86 -7.26 -7.11 -1.59
C PRO A 86 -7.46 -6.75 -0.10
N PRO A 87 -7.74 -5.48 0.24
CA PRO A 87 -8.06 -5.09 1.61
C PRO A 87 -9.29 -5.83 2.14
N TYR A 88 -9.27 -6.23 3.41
CA TYR A 88 -10.36 -6.99 4.02
C TYR A 88 -10.75 -6.45 5.40
N PRO A 89 -12.02 -6.59 5.81
CA PRO A 89 -12.46 -6.18 7.14
C PRO A 89 -11.73 -7.01 8.20
N LEU A 90 -11.15 -6.34 9.19
CA LEU A 90 -10.57 -7.00 10.35
C LEU A 90 -11.64 -7.16 11.43
N GLY A 91 -11.98 -8.42 11.72
CA GLY A 91 -13.06 -8.80 12.64
C GLY A 91 -14.46 -8.68 12.02
N GLY A 92 -15.48 -9.08 12.79
CA GLY A 92 -16.85 -9.24 12.25
C GLY A 92 -17.71 -7.97 12.14
N LYS A 93 -17.27 -6.80 12.63
CA LYS A 93 -18.12 -5.60 12.77
C LYS A 93 -17.83 -4.48 11.77
N LYS A 94 -17.04 -4.72 10.70
CA LYS A 94 -16.61 -3.68 9.74
C LYS A 94 -16.12 -2.39 10.42
N GLN A 95 -15.36 -2.54 11.50
CA GLN A 95 -14.80 -1.39 12.24
C GLN A 95 -13.43 -0.98 11.70
N TRP A 96 -12.71 -1.96 11.16
CA TRP A 96 -11.32 -1.84 10.75
C TRP A 96 -11.14 -2.46 9.37
N LEU A 97 -10.25 -1.88 8.58
CA LEU A 97 -9.78 -2.43 7.32
C LEU A 97 -8.32 -2.85 7.52
N MET A 98 -7.99 -4.08 7.15
CA MET A 98 -6.62 -4.58 7.08
C MET A 98 -6.14 -4.56 5.64
N MET A 99 -4.92 -4.08 5.45
CA MET A 99 -4.18 -4.09 4.20
C MET A 99 -2.85 -4.80 4.46
N GLU A 100 -2.50 -5.72 3.59
CA GLU A 100 -1.18 -6.35 3.57
C GLU A 100 -0.41 -5.71 2.41
N CYS A 101 0.71 -5.06 2.71
CA CYS A 101 1.47 -4.26 1.76
C CYS A 101 2.95 -4.62 1.81
N ARG A 102 3.62 -4.51 0.66
CA ARG A 102 5.06 -4.71 0.53
C ARG A 102 5.77 -3.39 0.23
N GLU A 103 6.87 -3.18 0.91
CA GLU A 103 7.91 -2.22 0.52
C GLU A 103 8.93 -2.94 -0.36
N LEU A 104 9.21 -2.39 -1.53
CA LEU A 104 10.32 -2.81 -2.37
C LEU A 104 11.44 -1.79 -2.19
N VAL A 105 12.55 -2.22 -1.58
CA VAL A 105 13.73 -1.40 -1.36
C VAL A 105 14.76 -1.80 -2.43
N GLU A 106 14.98 -0.91 -3.39
CA GLU A 106 16.08 -1.00 -4.36
C GLU A 106 17.30 -0.33 -3.73
N ASP A 107 18.43 -1.04 -3.68
CA ASP A 107 19.72 -0.45 -3.30
C ASP A 107 20.15 0.45 -4.46
N GLY A 108 20.28 1.76 -4.20
CA GLY A 108 20.63 2.77 -5.22
C GLY A 108 22.09 2.77 -5.62
#